data_AF-A0AAW1VNK0-F1
#
_entry.id   AF-A0AAW1VNK0-F1
#
_cell.length_a   1.000
_cell.length_b   1.000
_cell.length_c   1.000
_cell.angle_alpha   90.00
_cell.angle_beta   90.00
_cell.angle_gamma   90.00
#
_symmetry.space_group_name_H-M   'P 1'
#
loop_
_entity.id
_entity.type
_entity.pdbx_description
1 polymer ?
#
loop_
_entity_poly.entity_id
_entity_poly.type
_entity_poly.pdbx_seq_one_letter_code
_entity_poly.pdbx_strand_id
1 'polypeptide(L)'
;MTTKVKDGNEQDLEDLEDVPDLDDDRFLEEYRKKRLSELREVAKVARFGSVVPISGSDFVCEVSQAPPDVWVVVILYKEGIAECGLLMQCLEDLATKYPATKYSLLWK
;
A
#
# COMPACT_ATOMS: atom_id res chain seq x y z
N MET A 1 -19.42 11.64 7.40
CA MET A 1 -18.62 10.72 8.23
C MET A 1 -17.26 11.36 8.49
N THR A 2 -16.99 11.74 9.73
CA THR A 2 -15.72 12.30 10.20
C THR A 2 -14.68 11.18 10.34
N THR A 3 -13.58 11.24 9.59
CA THR A 3 -12.45 10.33 9.79
C THR A 3 -11.70 10.74 11.05
N LYS A 4 -11.77 9.89 12.07
CA LYS A 4 -11.04 10.06 13.33
C LYS A 4 -9.54 10.02 13.05
N VAL A 5 -8.85 11.07 13.49
CA VAL A 5 -7.41 11.05 13.73
C VAL A 5 -7.15 9.92 14.71
N LYS A 6 -6.27 8.96 14.36
CA LYS A 6 -5.87 7.90 15.29
C LYS A 6 -5.19 8.57 16.48
N ASP A 7 -5.82 8.47 17.65
CA ASP A 7 -5.22 8.71 18.96
C ASP A 7 -3.84 8.06 19.00
N GLY A 8 -2.81 8.85 19.29
CA GLY A 8 -1.52 8.32 19.72
C GLY A 8 -1.75 7.45 20.95
N ASN A 9 -1.16 6.26 20.95
CA ASN A 9 -1.31 5.31 22.03
C ASN A 9 -0.81 5.96 23.34
N GLU A 10 -1.59 5.88 24.42
CA GLU A 10 -1.26 6.53 25.71
C GLU A 10 0.08 6.04 26.28
N GLN A 11 0.47 4.80 25.93
CA GLN A 11 1.80 4.23 26.20
C GLN A 11 2.94 4.91 25.45
N ASP A 12 2.72 5.40 24.22
CA ASP A 12 3.77 6.10 23.45
C ASP A 12 4.02 7.51 24.04
N LEU A 13 3.07 8.04 24.82
CA LEU A 13 3.15 9.32 25.51
C LEU A 13 3.74 9.18 26.92
N GLU A 14 3.37 8.13 27.67
CA GLU A 14 3.96 7.81 28.99
C GLU A 14 5.47 7.56 28.91
N ASP A 15 5.94 6.87 27.85
CA ASP A 15 7.38 6.65 27.61
C ASP A 15 8.15 7.97 27.31
N LEU A 16 7.45 9.05 26.96
CA LEU A 16 8.03 10.34 26.60
C LEU A 16 8.07 11.33 27.79
N GLU A 17 7.20 11.16 28.80
CA GLU A 17 7.19 11.97 30.02
C GLU A 17 8.33 11.63 31.00
N ASP A 18 8.88 10.42 30.92
CA ASP A 18 9.95 9.91 31.79
C ASP A 18 11.39 10.17 31.27
N VAL A 19 11.57 11.07 30.30
CA VAL A 19 12.90 11.43 29.77
C VAL A 19 13.36 12.77 30.38
N PRO A 20 14.06 12.77 31.54
CA PRO A 20 14.71 13.96 32.04
C PRO A 20 15.85 14.33 31.08
N ASP A 21 15.85 15.60 30.66
CA ASP A 21 16.77 16.25 29.71
C ASP A 21 16.46 16.06 28.21
N LEU A 22 15.51 16.87 27.75
CA LEU A 22 15.22 17.22 26.35
C LEU A 22 16.38 18.01 25.67
N ASP A 23 17.64 17.63 25.92
CA ASP A 23 18.85 18.24 25.31
C ASP A 23 19.86 17.18 24.82
N ASP A 24 19.51 15.89 24.87
CA ASP A 24 20.41 14.83 24.40
C ASP A 24 20.15 14.57 22.91
N ASP A 25 20.89 15.27 22.03
CA ASP A 25 20.87 15.17 20.56
C ASP A 25 20.78 13.71 20.05
N ARG A 26 21.36 12.76 20.81
CA ARG A 26 21.29 11.31 20.54
C ARG A 26 19.88 10.74 20.53
N PHE A 27 19.00 11.16 21.45
CA PHE A 27 17.64 10.64 21.50
C PHE A 27 16.83 11.11 20.28
N LEU A 28 16.94 12.40 19.93
CA LEU A 28 16.28 12.95 18.76
C LEU A 28 16.78 12.30 17.46
N GLU A 29 18.08 12.00 17.38
CA GLU A 29 18.70 11.36 16.21
C GLU A 29 18.25 9.90 16.05
N GLU A 30 18.23 9.13 17.14
CA GLU A 30 17.72 7.74 17.13
C GLU A 30 16.21 7.69 16.81
N TYR A 31 15.41 8.62 17.34
CA TYR A 31 13.99 8.71 16.98
C TYR A 31 13.80 9.05 15.49
N ARG A 32 14.55 10.04 14.97
CA ARG A 32 14.52 10.38 13.53
C ARG A 32 14.86 9.17 12.66
N LYS A 33 15.90 8.44 13.03
CA LYS A 33 16.39 7.26 12.31
C LYS A 33 15.36 6.12 12.35
N LYS A 34 14.75 5.87 13.51
CA LYS A 34 13.67 4.89 13.67
C LYS A 34 12.48 5.23 12.78
N ARG A 35 11.98 6.47 12.83
CA ARG A 35 10.87 6.93 11.99
C ARG A 35 11.18 6.85 10.50
N LEU A 36 12.38 7.22 10.08
CA LEU A 36 12.80 7.13 8.68
C LEU A 36 12.90 5.67 8.21
N SER A 37 13.33 4.75 9.09
CA SER A 37 13.39 3.32 8.78
C SER A 37 12.00 2.72 8.59
N GLU A 38 11.05 3.04 9.47
CA GLU A 38 9.65 2.62 9.35
C GLU A 38 9.03 3.14 8.04
N LEU A 39 9.28 4.42 7.70
CA LEU A 39 8.80 5.00 6.45
C LEU A 39 9.41 4.30 5.21
N ARG A 40 10.69 3.92 5.29
CA ARG A 40 11.38 3.17 4.22
C ARG A 40 10.82 1.78 4.04
N GLU A 41 10.51 1.06 5.12
CA GLU A 41 9.88 -0.26 5.03
C GLU A 41 8.49 -0.17 4.40
N VAL A 42 7.70 0.85 4.73
CA VAL A 42 6.41 1.11 4.07
C VAL A 42 6.60 1.47 2.59
N ALA A 43 7.64 2.23 2.25
CA ALA A 43 7.93 2.58 0.85
C ALA A 43 8.38 1.37 0.01
N LYS A 44 9.01 0.34 0.61
CA LYS A 44 9.37 -0.92 -0.08
C LYS A 44 8.16 -1.76 -0.49
N VAL A 45 6.97 -1.45 0.02
CA VAL A 45 5.73 -2.15 -0.34
C VAL A 45 5.22 -1.72 -1.72
N ALA A 46 5.79 -0.68 -2.34
CA ALA A 46 5.56 -0.28 -3.72
C ALA A 46 6.14 -1.33 -4.71
N ARG A 47 5.47 -2.48 -4.83
CA ARG A 47 5.85 -3.64 -5.66
C ARG A 47 5.19 -3.64 -7.04
N PHE A 48 4.10 -2.89 -7.18
CA PHE A 48 3.29 -2.77 -8.37
C PHE A 48 3.30 -1.32 -8.86
N GLY A 49 2.55 -1.01 -9.90
CA GLY A 49 2.57 0.31 -10.53
C GLY A 49 1.89 0.37 -11.89
N SER A 50 1.52 -0.78 -12.43
CA SER A 50 0.78 -0.92 -13.68
C SER A 50 -0.26 -2.01 -13.56
N VAL A 51 -1.17 -2.03 -14.54
CA VAL A 51 -2.16 -3.10 -14.68
C VAL A 51 -1.54 -4.23 -15.51
N VAL A 52 -1.60 -5.46 -15.01
CA VAL A 52 -0.97 -6.63 -15.65
C VAL A 52 -2.03 -7.59 -16.19
N PRO A 53 -2.00 -7.95 -17.49
CA PRO A 53 -2.87 -9.00 -18.02
C PRO A 53 -2.45 -10.38 -17.50
N ILE A 54 -3.42 -11.17 -17.05
CA ILE A 54 -3.24 -12.54 -16.57
C ILE A 54 -4.12 -13.50 -17.37
N SER A 55 -3.62 -14.73 -17.55
CA SER A 55 -4.43 -15.81 -18.09
C SER A 55 -5.26 -16.49 -17.00
N GLY A 56 -6.27 -17.28 -17.39
CA GLY A 56 -7.07 -18.05 -16.45
C GLY A 56 -6.26 -19.07 -15.63
N SER A 57 -5.19 -19.62 -16.20
CA SER A 57 -4.29 -20.54 -15.48
C SER A 57 -3.46 -19.83 -14.41
N ASP A 58 -3.12 -18.56 -14.63
CA ASP A 58 -2.30 -17.78 -13.70
C ASP A 58 -3.13 -17.24 -12.52
N PHE A 59 -4.47 -17.22 -12.65
CA PHE A 59 -5.36 -16.66 -11.62
C PHE A 59 -5.13 -17.25 -10.23
N VAL A 60 -4.91 -18.57 -10.14
CA VAL A 60 -4.71 -19.22 -8.83
C VAL A 60 -3.43 -18.72 -8.17
N CYS A 61 -2.32 -18.67 -8.91
CA CYS A 61 -1.03 -18.21 -8.39
C CYS A 61 -1.05 -16.71 -8.11
N GLU A 62 -1.55 -15.92 -9.06
CA GLU A 62 -1.42 -14.46 -9.04
C GLU A 62 -2.45 -13.78 -8.13
N VAL A 63 -3.61 -14.41 -7.89
CA VAL A 63 -4.73 -13.83 -7.13
C VAL A 63 -5.03 -14.64 -5.88
N SER A 64 -5.22 -15.96 -6.02
CA SER A 64 -5.64 -16.80 -4.89
C SER A 64 -4.50 -17.12 -3.91
N GLN A 65 -3.27 -17.12 -4.39
CA GLN A 65 -2.05 -17.36 -3.60
C GLN A 65 -1.22 -16.09 -3.39
N ALA A 66 -1.83 -14.91 -3.58
CA ALA A 66 -1.16 -13.66 -3.31
C ALA A 66 -0.76 -13.55 -1.82
N PRO A 67 0.38 -12.91 -1.51
CA PRO A 67 0.79 -12.68 -0.13
C PRO A 67 -0.28 -11.92 0.67
N PRO A 68 -0.42 -12.19 1.98
CA PRO A 68 -1.47 -11.58 2.81
C PRO A 68 -1.30 -10.06 2.98
N ASP A 69 -0.10 -9.53 2.74
CA ASP A 69 0.25 -8.11 2.73
C ASP A 69 -0.10 -7.40 1.40
N VAL A 70 -0.58 -8.13 0.40
CA VAL A 70 -0.87 -7.61 -0.94
C VAL A 70 -2.36 -7.64 -1.23
N TRP A 71 -2.91 -6.47 -1.56
CA TRP A 71 -4.26 -6.35 -2.10
C TRP A 71 -4.24 -6.64 -3.60
N VAL A 72 -5.17 -7.48 -4.07
CA VAL A 72 -5.30 -7.80 -5.50
C VAL A 72 -6.68 -7.39 -6.00
N VAL A 73 -6.71 -6.55 -7.03
CA VAL A 73 -7.91 -6.13 -7.75
C VAL A 73 -7.91 -6.79 -9.11
N VAL A 74 -8.91 -7.63 -9.38
CA VAL A 74 -9.05 -8.33 -10.66
C VAL A 74 -10.24 -7.78 -11.42
N ILE A 75 -10.04 -7.47 -12.70
CA ILE A 75 -11.09 -7.06 -13.62
C ILE A 75 -11.23 -8.09 -14.71
N LEU A 76 -12.44 -8.63 -14.86
CA LEU A 76 -12.80 -9.35 -16.07
C LEU A 76 -13.02 -8.33 -17.20
N TYR A 77 -12.25 -8.49 -18.27
CA TYR A 77 -12.28 -7.64 -19.44
C TYR A 77 -12.80 -8.42 -20.66
N LYS A 78 -13.55 -7.72 -21.52
CA LYS A 78 -13.96 -8.20 -22.83
C LYS A 78 -13.80 -7.08 -23.85
N GLU A 79 -13.19 -7.40 -24.99
CA GLU A 79 -13.01 -6.45 -26.09
C GLU A 79 -14.36 -6.02 -26.69
N GLY A 80 -14.40 -4.80 -27.22
CA GLY A 80 -15.58 -4.23 -27.88
C GLY A 80 -16.61 -3.59 -26.94
N ILE A 81 -16.35 -3.58 -25.63
CA ILE A 81 -17.18 -2.87 -24.64
C ILE A 81 -16.47 -1.56 -24.24
N ALA A 82 -17.10 -0.42 -24.52
CA ALA A 82 -16.51 0.89 -24.30
C ALA A 82 -16.26 1.18 -22.80
N GLU A 83 -17.16 0.73 -21.95
CA GLU A 83 -17.11 0.87 -20.50
C GLU A 83 -15.89 0.14 -19.90
N CYS A 84 -15.51 -1.00 -20.48
CA CYS A 84 -14.31 -1.72 -20.08
C CYS A 84 -13.04 -0.92 -20.39
N GLY A 85 -13.02 -0.19 -21.51
CA GLY A 85 -11.91 0.70 -21.86
C GLY A 85 -11.78 1.88 -20.89
N LEU A 86 -12.90 2.51 -20.52
CA LEU A 86 -12.92 3.59 -19.52
C LEU A 86 -12.43 3.10 -18.15
N LEU A 87 -12.93 1.94 -17.69
CA LEU A 87 -12.51 1.36 -16.43
C LEU A 87 -11.01 1.05 -16.42
N MET A 88 -10.45 0.54 -17.53
CA MET A 88 -9.02 0.25 -17.66
C MET A 88 -8.17 1.52 -17.47
N GLN A 89 -8.55 2.64 -18.08
CA GLN A 89 -7.85 3.92 -17.88
C GLN A 89 -7.86 4.37 -16.42
N CYS A 90 -9.01 4.28 -15.74
CA CYS A 90 -9.07 4.60 -14.31
C CYS A 90 -8.17 3.70 -13.46
N LEU A 91 -8.00 2.44 -13.84
CA LEU A 91 -7.17 1.48 -13.11
C LEU A 91 -5.68 1.69 -13.34
N GLU A 92 -5.26 2.12 -14.53
CA GLU A 92 -3.86 2.52 -14.78
C GLU A 92 -3.46 3.71 -13.91
N ASP A 93 -4.36 4.71 -13.80
CA ASP A 93 -4.16 5.84 -12.90
C ASP A 93 -4.06 5.40 -11.43
N LEU A 94 -4.91 4.46 -11.01
CA LEU A 94 -4.89 3.91 -9.66
C LEU A 94 -3.65 3.05 -9.38
N ALA A 95 -3.21 2.24 -10.35
CA ALA A 95 -2.02 1.42 -10.23
C ALA A 95 -0.78 2.28 -9.98
N THR A 96 -0.68 3.41 -10.69
CA THR A 96 0.40 4.38 -10.51
C THR A 96 0.35 5.05 -9.14
N LYS A 97 -0.85 5.40 -8.65
CA LYS A 97 -1.05 6.07 -7.36
C LYS A 97 -0.89 5.14 -6.15
N TYR A 98 -1.21 3.87 -6.31
CA TYR A 98 -1.25 2.86 -5.25
C TYR A 98 -0.37 1.65 -5.60
N PRO A 99 0.97 1.82 -5.61
CA PRO A 99 1.90 0.76 -6.02
C PRO A 99 1.97 -0.42 -5.04
N ALA A 100 1.32 -0.34 -3.88
CA ALA A 100 1.18 -1.46 -2.95
C ALA A 100 0.04 -2.43 -3.32
N THR A 101 -0.84 -2.04 -4.24
CA THR A 101 -1.97 -2.86 -4.72
C THR A 101 -1.67 -3.40 -6.10
N LYS A 102 -1.96 -4.68 -6.29
CA LYS A 102 -1.84 -5.37 -7.57
C LYS A 102 -3.13 -5.24 -8.36
N TYR A 103 -3.01 -4.79 -9.61
CA TYR A 103 -4.14 -4.69 -10.53
C TYR A 103 -3.95 -5.68 -11.67
N SER A 104 -4.93 -6.57 -11.87
CA SER A 104 -4.85 -7.67 -12.83
C SER A 104 -6.04 -7.69 -13.79
N LEU A 105 -5.76 -7.87 -15.08
CA LEU A 105 -6.77 -7.98 -16.13
C LEU A 105 -6.92 -9.43 -16.54
N LEU A 106 -8.10 -10.01 -16.32
CA LEU A 106 -8.45 -11.34 -16.77
C LEU A 106 -9.24 -11.24 -18.08
N TRP A 107 -8.62 -11.71 -19.16
CA TRP A 107 -9.24 -11.77 -20.48
C TRP A 107 -10.20 -12.95 -20.55
N LYS A 108 -11.43 -12.70 -20.99
CA LYS A 108 -12.49 -13.71 -21.11
C LYS A 108 -12.94 -13.97 -22.53
#